data_AF-A0A3D1AU19-F1
#
_entry.id   AF-A0A3D1AU19-F1
#
_cell.length_a   1.000
_cell.length_b   1.000
_cell.length_c   1.000
_cell.angle_alpha   90.00
_cell.angle_beta   90.00
_cell.angle_gamma   90.00
#
_symmetry.space_group_name_H-M   'P 1'
#
loop_
_entity.id
_entity.type
_entity.pdbx_description
1 polymer ?
#
loop_
_entity_poly.entity_id
_entity_poly.type
_entity_poly.pdbx_seq_one_letter_code
_entity_poly.pdbx_strand_id
1 'polypeptide(L)' 'QPTPRKVWAFLGDGETDEPESLGSITLASREKLDNLVWVVNCNLQRLDGPVRGNGKIIQELEAAFTGAGWNVIKCLWSE' A
#
# COMPACT_ATOMS: atom_id res chain seq x y z
N GLN A 1 -17.86 19.79 -16.82
CA GLN A 1 -16.47 20.26 -16.59
C GLN A 1 -15.70 19.13 -15.90
N PRO A 2 -14.43 18.90 -16.19
CA PRO A 2 -13.65 17.90 -15.47
C PRO A 2 -13.51 18.32 -14.01
N THR A 3 -13.96 17.48 -13.08
CA THR A 3 -13.70 17.67 -11.65
C THR A 3 -12.34 17.04 -11.30
N PRO A 4 -11.66 17.48 -10.23
CA PRO A 4 -10.48 16.80 -9.71
C PRO A 4 -10.84 15.36 -9.36
N ARG A 5 -10.34 14.39 -10.13
CA ARG A 5 -10.64 12.97 -9.95
C ARG A 5 -9.57 12.31 -9.09
N LYS A 6 -10.01 11.60 -8.06
CA LYS A 6 -9.16 10.70 -7.27
C LYS A 6 -9.27 9.28 -7.81
N VAL A 7 -8.16 8.55 -7.81
CA VAL A 7 -8.06 7.13 -8.14
C VAL A 7 -7.78 6.38 -6.85
N TRP A 8 -8.57 5.35 -6.55
CA TRP A 8 -8.45 4.56 -5.34
C TRP A 8 -8.14 3.12 -5.72
N ALA A 9 -7.03 2.59 -5.21
CA ALA A 9 -6.68 1.19 -5.30
C ALA A 9 -6.90 0.54 -3.93
N PHE A 10 -7.78 -0.45 -3.86
CA PHE A 10 -8.04 -1.24 -2.66
C PHE A 10 -7.36 -2.58 -2.82
N LEU A 11 -6.46 -2.91 -1.90
CA LEU A 11 -5.63 -4.12 -1.97
C LEU A 11 -5.63 -4.86 -0.64
N GLY A 12 -5.32 -6.15 -0.69
CA GLY A 12 -4.93 -6.92 0.50
C GLY A 12 -3.43 -6.82 0.77
N ASP A 13 -3.01 -6.94 2.03
CA ASP A 13 -1.58 -7.08 2.36
C ASP A 13 -0.95 -8.34 1.74
N GLY A 14 -1.69 -9.45 1.66
CA GLY A 14 -1.25 -10.65 0.94
C GLY A 14 -1.04 -10.45 -0.57
N GLU A 15 -1.82 -9.57 -1.20
CA GLU A 15 -1.69 -9.24 -2.64
C GLU A 15 -0.41 -8.45 -2.94
N THR A 16 0.17 -7.79 -1.94
CA THR A 16 1.41 -7.01 -2.10
C THR A 16 2.67 -7.86 -2.28
N ASP A 17 2.58 -9.18 -2.12
CA ASP A 17 3.66 -10.11 -2.46
C ASP A 17 3.82 -10.29 -3.98
N GLU A 18 2.80 -9.95 -4.78
CA GLU A 18 2.89 -10.02 -6.23
C GLU A 18 3.82 -8.93 -6.78
N PRO A 19 4.76 -9.24 -7.70
CA PRO A 19 5.69 -8.28 -8.27
C PRO A 19 5.00 -7.05 -8.88
N GLU A 20 3.82 -7.23 -9.47
CA GLU A 20 3.02 -6.20 -10.11
C GLU A 20 2.50 -5.16 -9.10
N SER A 21 2.24 -5.56 -7.86
CA SER A 21 1.73 -4.69 -6.81
C SER A 21 2.75 -3.62 -6.44
N LEU A 22 4.01 -3.99 -6.21
CA LEU A 22 5.03 -3.04 -5.74
C LEU A 22 6.01 -2.59 -6.83
N GLY A 23 6.09 -3.28 -7.97
CA GLY A 23 7.12 -3.04 -8.98
C GLY A 23 7.14 -1.63 -9.57
N SER A 24 6.00 -0.93 -9.55
CA SER A 24 5.87 0.41 -10.15
C SER A 24 5.56 1.53 -9.15
N ILE A 25 5.64 1.29 -7.83
CA ILE A 25 5.25 2.31 -6.84
C ILE A 25 6.11 3.59 -6.92
N THR A 26 7.35 3.49 -7.40
CA THR A 26 8.22 4.67 -7.57
C THR A 26 7.75 5.60 -8.70
N LEU A 27 6.97 5.10 -9.67
CA LEU A 27 6.45 5.91 -10.76
C LEU A 27 5.47 6.97 -10.26
N ALA A 28 4.63 6.63 -9.28
CA ALA A 28 3.65 7.56 -8.72
C ALA A 28 4.31 8.82 -8.14
N SER A 29 5.41 8.65 -7.42
CA SER A 29 6.19 9.76 -6.86
C SER A 29 6.91 10.57 -7.95
N ARG A 30 7.45 9.90 -8.98
CA ARG A 30 8.15 10.58 -10.10
C ARG A 30 7.19 11.44 -10.92
N GLU A 31 5.99 10.93 -11.17
CA GLU A 31 4.94 11.62 -11.93
C GLU A 31 4.04 12.50 -11.05
N LYS A 32 4.33 12.60 -9.74
CA LYS A 32 3.57 13.39 -8.76
C LYS A 32 2.07 13.10 -8.81
N LEU A 33 1.72 11.82 -8.73
CA LEU A 33 0.33 11.35 -8.76
C LEU A 33 -0.38 11.60 -7.43
N ASP A 34 -0.55 12.87 -7.04
CA ASP A 34 -1.22 13.29 -5.80
C ASP A 34 -2.72 12.95 -5.79
N ASN A 35 -3.24 12.44 -6.90
CA ASN A 35 -4.60 11.99 -7.07
C ASN A 35 -4.79 10.48 -6.90
N LEU A 36 -3.71 9.70 -6.71
CA LEU A 36 -3.75 8.27 -6.46
C LEU A 36 -3.69 7.97 -4.96
N VAL A 37 -4.60 7.14 -4.46
CA VAL A 37 -4.65 6.69 -3.06
C VAL A 37 -4.67 5.17 -3.04
N TRP A 38 -3.76 4.61 -2.25
CA TRP A 38 -3.72 3.18 -1.95
C TRP A 38 -4.31 2.91 -0.58
N VAL A 39 -5.23 1.96 -0.53
CA VAL A 39 -5.85 1.47 0.71
C VAL A 39 -5.51 -0.01 0.82
N VAL A 40 -4.51 -0.32 1.63
CA VAL A 40 -4.09 -1.71 1.86
C VAL A 40 -4.73 -2.20 3.15
N ASN A 41 -5.56 -3.23 3.04
CA ASN A 41 -6.14 -3.90 4.19
C ASN A 41 -5.11 -4.86 4.81
N CYS A 42 -4.47 -4.41 5.87
CA CYS A 42 -3.49 -5.19 6.62
C CYS A 42 -4.16 -6.07 7.68
N ASN A 43 -4.91 -7.08 7.25
CA ASN A 43 -5.53 -8.05 8.15
C ASN A 43 -4.56 -9.16 8.60
N LEU A 44 -3.29 -9.10 8.14
CA LEU A 44 -2.18 -9.99 8.46
C LEU A 44 -2.30 -11.41 7.91
N GLN A 45 -3.25 -11.67 7.01
CA GLN A 45 -3.58 -13.00 6.51
C GLN A 45 -3.72 -13.02 4.98
N ARG A 46 -3.30 -14.14 4.39
CA ARG A 46 -3.66 -14.58 3.04
C ARG A 46 -4.50 -15.87 3.14
N LEU A 47 -4.90 -16.43 2.00
CA LEU A 47 -5.78 -17.61 1.95
C LEU A 47 -5.25 -18.79 2.79
N ASP A 48 -3.94 -19.02 2.75
CA ASP A 48 -3.30 -20.18 3.41
C ASP A 48 -2.57 -19.81 4.72
N GLY A 49 -2.92 -18.68 5.36
CA GLY A 49 -2.38 -18.28 6.66
C GLY A 49 -1.67 -16.91 6.65
N PRO A 50 -0.78 -16.63 7.62
CA PRO A 50 -0.20 -15.29 7.77
C PRO A 50 0.63 -14.85 6.57
N VAL A 51 0.55 -13.56 6.20
CA VAL A 51 1.38 -12.97 5.14
C VAL A 51 2.86 -12.98 5.54
N ARG A 52 3.14 -12.66 6.81
CA ARG A 52 4.45 -12.76 7.45
C ARG A 52 4.29 -13.37 8.83
N GLY A 53 4.54 -14.67 8.99
CA GLY A 53 4.36 -15.36 10.28
C GLY A 53 5.28 -14.88 11.41
N ASN A 54 6.54 -14.53 11.08
CA ASN A 54 7.54 -14.02 12.03
C ASN A 54 7.96 -12.57 11.75
N GLY A 55 7.35 -11.95 10.75
CA GLY A 55 7.68 -10.59 10.30
C GLY A 55 6.61 -9.59 10.70
N LYS A 56 6.72 -8.37 10.17
CA LYS A 56 5.70 -7.34 10.38
C LYS A 56 5.40 -6.65 9.05
N ILE A 57 4.41 -7.19 8.33
CA ILE A 57 4.06 -6.75 6.97
C ILE A 57 3.74 -5.25 6.89
N ILE A 58 3.09 -4.69 7.92
CA ILE A 58 2.77 -3.25 7.95
C ILE A 58 4.05 -2.40 7.91
N GLN A 59 5.10 -2.79 8.64
CA GLN A 59 6.38 -2.09 8.69
C GLN A 59 7.18 -2.30 7.41
N GLU A 60 7.11 -3.50 6.82
CA GLU A 60 7.72 -3.78 5.51
C GLU A 60 7.09 -2.87 4.42
N LEU A 61 5.76 -2.77 4.39
CA LEU A 61 5.04 -1.89 3.49
C LEU A 61 5.34 -0.42 3.77
N GLU A 62 5.32 0.02 5.02
CA GLU A 62 5.71 1.39 5.38
C GLU A 62 7.10 1.75 4.85
N ALA A 63 8.08 0.87 5.03
CA ALA A 63 9.45 1.10 4.55
C ALA A 63 9.51 1.15 3.02
N ALA A 64 8.82 0.24 2.32
CA ALA A 64 8.77 0.21 0.87
C ALA A 64 8.13 1.48 0.29
N PHE A 65 6.95 1.86 0.78
CA PHE A 65 6.21 3.03 0.31
C PHE A 65 6.92 4.34 0.64
N THR A 66 7.41 4.50 1.87
CA THR A 66 8.15 5.70 2.27
C THR A 66 9.46 5.81 1.48
N GLY A 67 10.18 4.70 1.30
CA GLY A 67 11.39 4.63 0.47
C GLY A 67 11.13 4.97 -1.01
N ALA A 68 9.93 4.67 -1.50
CA ALA A 68 9.47 5.04 -2.83
C ALA A 68 8.92 6.49 -2.93
N GLY A 69 8.93 7.27 -1.84
CA GLY A 69 8.50 8.67 -1.83
C GLY A 69 7.00 8.89 -1.60
N TRP A 70 6.27 7.88 -1.12
CA TRP A 70 4.85 8.02 -0.79
C TRP A 70 4.63 8.65 0.59
N ASN A 71 3.49 9.31 0.73
CA ASN A 71 2.94 9.63 2.05
C ASN A 71 2.24 8.40 2.64
N VAL A 72 2.70 7.91 3.78
CA VAL A 72 2.17 6.70 4.44
C VAL A 72 1.38 7.10 5.69
N ILE A 73 0.13 6.62 5.77
CA ILE A 73 -0.75 6.80 6.93
C ILE A 73 -1.12 5.41 7.46
N LYS A 74 -0.73 5.11 8.69
CA LYS A 74 -1.03 3.83 9.35
C LYS A 74 -2.24 3.98 10.28
N CYS A 75 -3.32 3.29 9.97
CA CYS A 75 -4.53 3.23 10.81
C CYS A 75 -4.49 1.94 11.65
N LEU A 76 -3.84 1.98 12.82
CA LEU A 76 -3.57 0.76 13.61
C LEU A 76 -4.56 0.56 14.76
N TRP A 77 -4.73 1.59 15.58
CA TRP A 77 -5.50 1.52 16.82
C TRP A 77 -6.66 2.51 16.74
N SER A 78 -7.81 2.12 17.29
CA SER A 78 -8.81 3.10 17.71
C SER A 78 -8.34 3.78 18.98
N GLU A 79 -9.08 4.81 19.40
CA GLU A 79 -9.08 5.24 20.80
C GLU A 79 -9.61 4.13 21.72
#